data_AF-A0A447TE23-F1
#
_entry.id   AF-A0A447TE23-F1
#
_cell.length_a   1.000
_cell.length_b   1.000
_cell.length_c   1.000
_cell.angle_alpha   90.00
_cell.angle_beta   90.00
_cell.angle_gamma   90.00
#
_symmetry.space_group_name_H-M   'P 1'
#
loop_
_entity.id
_entity.type
_entity.pdbx_description
1 polymer ?
#
loop_
_entity_poly.entity_id
_entity_poly.type
_entity_poly.pdbx_seq_one_letter_code
_entity_poly.pdbx_strand_id
1 'polypeptide(L)'
;MLVFPPAALRRKLAGFALLAFAAGTSLAAEPYQITWVLSDWAPNFIIRDGKPTTGQNDVYLKLIIARWPEAEHRFMVMSTARSTLELQRGSQLCRMNLIPTPSARNSLFSR
;
A
#
# COMPACT_ATOMS: atom_id res chain seq x y z
N MET A 1 58.77 -18.17 8.20
CA MET A 1 58.11 -19.36 7.60
C MET A 1 56.65 -19.03 7.36
N LEU A 2 56.28 -18.72 6.11
CA LEU A 2 54.89 -18.46 5.72
C LEU A 2 54.33 -19.75 5.13
N VAL A 3 53.44 -20.42 5.88
CA VAL A 3 52.75 -21.62 5.43
C VAL A 3 51.63 -21.19 4.49
N PHE A 4 51.86 -21.34 3.19
CA PHE A 4 50.80 -21.17 2.19
C PHE A 4 49.86 -22.38 2.24
N PRO A 5 48.53 -22.18 2.37
CA PRO A 5 47.59 -23.29 2.34
C PRO A 5 47.54 -23.89 0.92
N PRO A 6 47.38 -25.21 0.77
CA PRO A 6 47.37 -25.87 -0.53
C PRO A 6 46.18 -25.38 -1.37
N ALA A 7 46.40 -25.24 -2.68
CA ALA A 7 45.43 -24.71 -3.65
C ALA A 7 44.06 -25.42 -3.65
N ALA A 8 44.01 -26.67 -3.17
CA ALA A 8 42.79 -27.45 -3.00
C ALA A 8 41.81 -26.86 -1.96
N LEU A 9 42.33 -26.17 -0.93
CA LEU A 9 41.50 -25.59 0.13
C LEU A 9 40.82 -24.28 -0.33
N ARG A 10 41.49 -23.51 -1.19
CA ARG A 10 40.95 -22.27 -1.80
C ARG A 10 39.77 -22.55 -2.73
N ARG A 11 39.80 -23.67 -3.47
CA ARG A 11 38.71 -24.08 -4.37
C ARG A 11 37.42 -24.45 -3.64
N LYS A 12 37.52 -25.06 -2.45
CA LYS A 12 36.34 -25.45 -1.66
C LYS A 12 35.66 -24.26 -0.98
N LEU A 13 36.44 -23.27 -0.53
CA LEU A 13 35.90 -22.03 0.07
C LEU A 13 35.20 -21.14 -0.96
N ALA A 14 35.73 -21.06 -2.19
CA ALA A 14 35.08 -20.29 -3.26
C ALA A 14 33.72 -20.87 -3.68
N GLY A 15 33.57 -22.20 -3.67
CA GLY A 15 32.30 -22.87 -3.97
C GLY A 15 31.23 -22.62 -2.89
N PHE A 16 31.64 -22.56 -1.61
CA PHE A 16 30.71 -22.31 -0.50
C PHE A 16 30.23 -20.84 -0.46
N ALA A 17 31.09 -19.90 -0.85
CA ALA A 17 30.75 -18.48 -0.93
C ALA A 17 29.71 -18.17 -2.03
N LEU A 18 29.74 -18.88 -3.17
CA LEU A 18 28.74 -18.70 -4.23
C LEU A 18 27.36 -19.27 -3.86
N LEU A 19 27.30 -20.37 -3.09
CA LEU A 19 26.04 -20.96 -2.63
C LEU A 19 25.33 -20.11 -1.56
N ALA A 20 26.08 -19.35 -0.76
CA ALA A 20 25.51 -18.46 0.25
C ALA A 20 24.87 -17.19 -0.35
N PHE A 21 25.32 -16.74 -1.53
CA PHE A 21 24.77 -15.54 -2.19
C PHE A 21 23.44 -15.81 -2.91
N ALA A 22 23.15 -17.07 -3.27
CA ALA A 22 21.93 -17.45 -3.97
C ALA A 22 20.70 -17.61 -3.05
N ALA A 23 20.89 -17.68 -1.73
CA ALA A 23 19.78 -17.84 -0.77
C ALA A 23 19.11 -16.51 -0.37
N GLY A 24 19.58 -15.37 -0.90
CA GLY A 24 19.20 -14.02 -0.48
C GLY A 24 18.13 -13.33 -1.33
N THR A 25 17.43 -14.02 -2.23
CA THR A 25 16.25 -13.42 -2.87
C THR A 25 15.10 -13.43 -1.86
N SER A 26 15.11 -12.45 -0.97
CA SER A 26 13.92 -12.07 -0.22
C SER A 26 12.81 -11.83 -1.25
N LEU A 27 11.78 -12.66 -1.22
CA LEU A 27 10.50 -12.39 -1.87
C LEU A 27 9.99 -11.09 -1.26
N ALA A 28 10.37 -9.95 -1.84
CA ALA A 28 9.73 -8.68 -1.56
C ALA A 28 8.28 -8.88 -2.01
N ALA A 29 7.40 -9.17 -1.06
CA ALA A 29 5.97 -9.21 -1.30
C ALA A 29 5.59 -7.86 -1.91
N GLU A 30 4.88 -7.88 -3.04
CA GLU A 30 4.39 -6.66 -3.67
C GLU A 30 3.71 -5.79 -2.62
N PRO A 31 4.07 -4.49 -2.51
CA PRO A 31 3.56 -3.63 -1.46
C PRO A 31 2.03 -3.60 -1.54
N TYR A 32 1.40 -3.77 -0.38
CA TYR A 32 -0.06 -3.75 -0.28
C TYR A 32 -0.59 -2.41 -0.79
N GLN A 33 -1.35 -2.41 -1.89
CA GLN A 33 -1.81 -1.16 -2.49
C GLN A 33 -3.17 -0.74 -1.91
N ILE A 34 -3.25 0.51 -1.46
CA ILE A 34 -4.49 1.12 -0.97
C ILE A 34 -4.84 2.30 -1.86
N THR A 35 -5.99 2.24 -2.52
CA THR A 35 -6.51 3.35 -3.33
C THR A 35 -7.53 4.14 -2.52
N TRP A 36 -7.15 5.34 -2.09
CA TRP A 36 -7.98 6.27 -1.33
C TRP A 36 -8.81 7.15 -2.26
N VAL A 37 -10.12 7.15 -2.07
CA VAL A 37 -11.03 8.04 -2.79
C VAL A 37 -11.06 9.40 -2.09
N LEU A 38 -10.63 10.43 -2.80
CA LEU A 38 -10.76 11.83 -2.39
C LEU A 38 -12.00 12.43 -3.07
N SER A 39 -13.06 12.67 -2.30
CA SER A 39 -14.25 13.35 -2.82
C SER A 39 -14.19 14.83 -2.45
N ASP A 40 -14.17 15.70 -3.46
CA ASP A 40 -14.05 17.16 -3.30
C ASP A 40 -15.30 17.73 -2.62
N TRP A 41 -15.25 17.74 -1.29
CA TRP A 41 -16.33 18.21 -0.44
C TRP A 41 -15.72 18.83 0.80
N ALA A 42 -15.56 20.15 0.78
CA ALA A 42 -15.11 20.90 1.95
C ALA A 42 -16.20 20.90 3.05
N PRO A 43 -15.83 20.86 4.34
CA PRO A 43 -14.46 20.87 4.88
C PRO A 43 -13.81 19.48 5.00
N ASN A 44 -14.44 18.44 4.46
CA ASN A 44 -14.01 17.05 4.65
C ASN A 44 -12.70 16.72 3.96
N PHE A 45 -12.64 16.86 2.64
CA PHE A 45 -11.39 16.81 1.87
C PHE A 45 -11.17 18.19 1.27
N ILE A 46 -9.94 18.70 1.38
CA ILE A 46 -9.51 19.87 0.60
C ILE A 46 -8.46 19.36 -0.36
N ILE A 47 -8.79 19.28 -1.64
CA ILE A 47 -7.95 18.63 -2.65
C ILE A 47 -7.13 19.69 -3.39
N ARG A 48 -5.82 19.50 -3.48
CA ARG A 48 -4.94 20.28 -4.38
C ARG A 48 -4.01 19.33 -5.11
N ASP A 49 -3.89 19.51 -6.41
CA ASP A 49 -3.04 18.68 -7.30
C ASP A 49 -3.30 17.18 -7.14
N GLY A 50 -4.57 16.79 -6.95
CA GLY A 50 -4.99 15.41 -6.77
C GLY A 50 -4.61 14.79 -5.41
N LYS A 51 -4.18 15.60 -4.43
CA LYS A 51 -3.71 15.15 -3.12
C LYS A 51 -4.55 15.76 -1.98
N PRO A 52 -4.67 15.05 -0.84
CA PRO A 52 -5.29 15.61 0.36
C PRO A 52 -4.41 16.72 0.95
N THR A 53 -5.00 17.76 1.54
CA THR A 53 -4.28 18.88 2.14
C THR A 53 -4.56 19.03 3.64
N THR A 54 -5.52 19.87 4.03
CA THR A 54 -5.81 20.24 5.43
C THR A 54 -7.29 20.16 5.79
N GLY A 55 -8.10 19.47 4.99
CA GLY A 55 -9.45 19.10 5.35
C GLY A 55 -9.49 18.13 6.54
N GLN A 56 -10.66 17.94 7.12
CA GLN A 56 -10.83 17.11 8.32
C GLN A 56 -10.36 15.67 8.09
N ASN A 57 -10.72 15.07 6.94
CA ASN A 57 -10.28 13.72 6.58
C ASN A 57 -8.83 13.65 6.12
N ASP A 58 -8.27 14.76 5.63
CA ASP A 58 -6.85 14.82 5.25
C ASP A 58 -5.96 14.55 6.46
N VAL A 59 -6.36 15.03 7.64
CA VAL A 59 -5.66 14.79 8.90
C VAL A 59 -5.70 13.31 9.28
N TYR A 60 -6.89 12.70 9.28
CA TYR A 60 -7.03 11.27 9.59
C TYR A 60 -6.28 10.39 8.59
N LEU A 61 -6.35 10.71 7.30
CA LEU A 61 -5.66 9.97 6.25
C LEU A 61 -4.14 10.00 6.43
N LYS A 62 -3.58 11.16 6.76
CA LYS A 62 -2.14 11.29 7.07
C LYS A 62 -1.73 10.41 8.25
N LEU A 63 -2.55 10.33 9.29
CA LEU A 63 -2.28 9.49 10.46
C LEU A 63 -2.34 8.00 10.12
N ILE A 64 -3.30 7.58 9.30
CA ILE A 64 -3.41 6.19 8.82
C ILE A 64 -2.17 5.81 8.01
N ILE A 65 -1.79 6.65 7.04
CA ILE A 65 -0.61 6.43 6.19
C ILE A 65 0.67 6.34 7.03
N ALA A 66 0.84 7.24 8.01
CA ALA A 66 2.00 7.22 8.90
C ALA A 66 2.09 5.94 9.73
N ARG A 67 0.95 5.30 10.04
CA ARG A 67 0.91 4.05 10.82
C ARG A 67 1.07 2.80 9.97
N TRP A 68 0.90 2.91 8.66
CA TRP A 68 0.95 1.81 7.69
C TRP A 68 1.92 2.09 6.52
N PRO A 69 3.20 2.41 6.80
CA PRO A 69 4.16 2.82 5.77
C PRO A 69 4.52 1.75 4.75
N GLU A 70 4.27 0.47 5.04
CA GLU A 70 4.53 -0.66 4.15
C GLU A 70 3.51 -0.77 2.99
N ALA A 71 2.40 -0.04 3.05
CA ALA A 71 1.40 0.01 2.00
C ALA A 71 1.71 1.10 0.95
N GLU A 72 1.46 0.81 -0.33
CA GLU A 72 1.48 1.83 -1.36
C GLU A 72 0.15 2.60 -1.34
N HIS A 73 0.19 3.89 -1.02
CA HIS A 73 -1.01 4.72 -0.95
C HIS A 73 -1.20 5.53 -2.24
N ARG A 74 -2.28 5.21 -2.97
CA ARG A 74 -2.69 5.91 -4.19
C ARG A 74 -3.90 6.78 -3.90
N PHE A 75 -3.96 7.95 -4.51
CA PHE A 75 -5.10 8.86 -4.39
C PHE A 75 -5.89 8.91 -5.69
N MET A 76 -7.21 8.80 -5.60
CA MET A 76 -8.10 8.94 -6.73
C MET A 76 -9.18 9.96 -6.42
N VAL A 77 -9.23 11.04 -7.21
CA VAL A 77 -10.28 12.05 -7.07
C VAL A 77 -11.54 11.57 -7.78
N MET A 78 -12.64 11.43 -7.04
CA MET A 78 -13.93 10.98 -7.58
C MET A 78 -15.09 11.64 -6.85
N SER A 79 -16.19 11.88 -7.56
CA SER A 79 -17.44 12.26 -6.93
C SER A 79 -17.97 11.14 -6.01
N THR A 80 -18.76 11.51 -5.01
CA THR A 80 -19.43 10.55 -4.11
C THR A 80 -20.22 9.51 -4.89
N ALA A 81 -21.06 9.93 -5.84
CA ALA A 81 -21.89 9.03 -6.64
C ALA A 81 -21.05 8.02 -7.44
N ARG A 82 -19.95 8.47 -8.07
CA ARG A 82 -19.05 7.58 -8.82
C ARG A 82 -18.39 6.58 -7.89
N SER A 83 -17.85 7.03 -6.76
CA SER A 83 -17.20 6.13 -5.79
C SER A 83 -18.15 5.07 -5.23
N THR A 84 -19.42 5.41 -5.02
CA THR A 84 -20.44 4.44 -4.60
C THR A 84 -20.70 3.39 -5.67
N LEU A 85 -20.83 3.80 -6.93
CA LEU A 85 -21.03 2.87 -8.04
C LEU A 85 -19.85 1.89 -8.20
N GLU A 86 -18.62 2.39 -8.06
CA GLU A 86 -17.41 1.56 -8.08
C GLU A 86 -17.39 0.54 -6.95
N LEU A 87 -17.74 0.96 -5.72
CA LEU A 87 -17.86 0.05 -4.58
C LEU A 87 -18.93 -1.03 -4.81
N GLN A 88 -20.09 -0.67 -5.38
CA GLN A 88 -21.15 -1.63 -5.74
C GLN A 88 -20.68 -2.65 -6.79
N ARG A 89 -19.80 -2.23 -7.71
CA ARG A 89 -19.18 -3.09 -8.73
C ARG A 89 -18.05 -3.96 -8.18
N GLY A 90 -17.67 -3.79 -6.92
CA GLY A 90 -16.61 -4.57 -6.27
C GLY A 90 -15.20 -4.02 -6.50
N SER A 91 -15.07 -2.77 -6.98
CA SER A 91 -13.77 -2.10 -7.07
C SER A 91 -13.16 -1.98 -5.66
N GLN A 92 -11.87 -2.30 -5.55
CA GLN A 92 -11.14 -2.20 -4.28
C GLN A 92 -10.71 -0.75 -4.02
N LEU A 93 -11.59 0.00 -3.37
CA LEU A 93 -11.40 1.42 -3.05
C LEU A 93 -11.65 1.67 -1.56
N CYS A 94 -10.85 2.55 -0.96
CA CYS A 94 -11.03 2.99 0.41
C CYS A 94 -11.69 4.37 0.44
N ARG A 95 -12.91 4.45 1.00
CA ARG A 95 -13.66 5.69 1.15
C ARG A 95 -13.93 5.98 2.62
N MET A 96 -13.39 7.09 3.12
CA MET A 96 -13.44 7.45 4.56
C MET A 96 -14.81 7.97 5.02
N ASN A 97 -15.58 8.59 4.12
CA ASN A 97 -16.84 9.27 4.46
C ASN A 97 -18.09 8.47 4.10
N LEU A 98 -18.04 7.15 4.24
CA LEU A 98 -19.21 6.32 3.99
C LEU A 98 -20.07 6.26 5.26
N ILE A 99 -21.20 6.95 5.24
CA ILE A 99 -22.18 6.89 6.33
C ILE A 99 -23.05 5.64 6.12
N PRO A 100 -23.02 4.66 7.02
CA PRO A 100 -23.85 3.47 6.89
C PRO A 100 -25.32 3.83 7.12
N THR A 101 -26.13 3.71 6.08
CA THR A 101 -27.60 3.76 6.16
C THR A 101 -28.19 2.38 5.93
N PRO A 102 -29.44 2.11 6.37
CA PRO A 102 -30.10 0.82 6.10
C PRO A 102 -30.16 0.49 4.60
N SER A 103 -30.45 1.49 3.75
CA SER A 103 -30.48 1.34 2.30
C SER A 103 -29.09 1.05 1.68
N ALA A 104 -28.04 1.69 2.20
CA ALA A 104 -26.67 1.47 1.74
C ALA A 104 -26.10 0.12 2.21
N ARG A 105 -26.49 -0.36 3.39
CA ARG A 105 -25.99 -1.63 3.95
C ARG A 105 -26.28 -2.80 3.02
N ASN A 106 -27.51 -2.90 2.54
CA ASN A 106 -27.93 -4.01 1.67
C ASN A 106 -27.27 -3.99 0.28
N SER A 107 -26.85 -2.81 -0.19
CA SER A 107 -26.27 -2.67 -1.54
C SER A 107 -24.74 -2.66 -1.56
N LEU A 108 -24.09 -2.27 -0.47
CA LEU A 108 -22.62 -2.15 -0.38
C LEU A 108 -21.96 -3.24 0.50
N PHE A 109 -22.71 -3.85 1.43
CA PHE A 109 -22.16 -4.73 2.47
C PHE A 109 -22.81 -6.12 2.53
N SER A 110 -23.68 -6.50 1.59
CA SER A 110 -24.32 -7.82 1.54
C SER A 110 -23.47 -8.92 0.89
N ARG A 111 -22.14 -8.87 1.06
CA ARG A 111 -21.24 -9.97 0.68
C ARG A 111 -20.78 -10.73 1.90
#